data_AF-A0A2I0QEU2-F1
#
_entry.id   AF-A0A2I0QEU2-F1
#
_cell.length_a   1.000
_cell.length_b   1.000
_cell.length_c   1.000
_cell.angle_alpha   90.00
_cell.angle_beta   90.00
_cell.angle_gamma   90.00
#
_symmetry.space_group_name_H-M   'P 1'
#
loop_
_entity.id
_entity.type
_entity.pdbx_description
1 polymer ?
#
loop_
_entity_poly.entity_id
_entity_poly.type
_entity_poly.pdbx_seq_one_letter_code
_entity_poly.pdbx_strand_id
1 'polypeptide(L)'
;MIFCLFETYGTLQSFRKNLLLNRGRTTAASNDSDLTLAVKRKGYIILQDSDAISWEYVQSSMKDLSKQKIRTIIGYIDVVVKYKDLLNPLKYGLFSISFISHKLMQIMTPFFILGMFFSSVGISL
;
A
#
# COMPACT_ATOMS: atom_id res chain seq x y z
N MET A 1 1.62 -6.70 -20.03
CA MET A 1 2.13 -6.18 -18.74
C MET A 1 0.94 -5.73 -17.91
N ILE A 2 0.57 -6.48 -16.87
CA ILE A 2 -0.63 -6.20 -16.07
C ILE A 2 -0.28 -5.07 -15.10
N PHE A 3 -0.68 -3.84 -15.43
CA PHE A 3 -0.51 -2.66 -14.58
C PHE A 3 -1.46 -2.75 -13.38
N CYS A 4 -1.01 -3.47 -12.34
CA CYS A 4 -1.67 -3.57 -11.05
C CYS A 4 -1.01 -2.59 -10.08
N LEU A 5 -1.25 -1.29 -10.26
CA LEU A 5 -0.66 -0.28 -9.38
C LEU A 5 -1.44 -0.22 -8.06
N PHE A 6 -0.73 -0.47 -6.96
CA PHE A 6 -1.28 -0.40 -5.61
C PHE A 6 -1.10 0.98 -4.99
N GLU A 7 -0.14 1.75 -5.49
CA GLU A 7 0.25 3.04 -4.94
C GLU A 7 0.50 4.01 -6.09
N THR A 8 0.11 5.26 -5.85
CA THR A 8 0.54 6.39 -6.66
C THR A 8 1.48 7.22 -5.83
N TYR A 9 2.47 7.83 -6.45
CA TYR A 9 3.31 8.81 -5.79
C TYR A 9 2.53 10.12 -5.70
N GLY A 10 2.39 10.70 -4.52
CA GLY A 10 1.66 11.95 -4.31
C GLY A 10 2.28 13.16 -5.04
N THR A 11 3.51 13.03 -5.54
CA THR A 11 4.24 14.06 -6.28
C THR A 11 3.60 14.38 -7.62
N LEU A 12 3.00 13.41 -8.30
CA LEU A 12 2.42 13.61 -9.63
C LEU A 12 1.30 12.60 -9.90
N GLN A 13 0.06 13.06 -9.71
CA GLN A 13 -1.14 12.26 -9.90
C GLN A 13 -2.31 13.09 -10.43
N SER A 14 -3.12 12.51 -11.31
CA SER A 14 -4.32 13.14 -11.85
C SER A 14 -5.52 12.21 -11.69
N PHE A 15 -6.59 12.72 -11.09
CA PHE A 15 -7.81 11.95 -10.84
C PHE A 15 -9.05 12.75 -11.27
N ARG A 16 -10.05 12.04 -11.79
CA ARG A 16 -11.35 12.66 -12.09
C ARG A 16 -12.02 13.13 -10.81
N LYS A 17 -12.45 14.39 -10.78
CA LYS A 17 -13.11 15.03 -9.62
C LYS A 17 -14.28 14.20 -9.07
N ASN A 18 -15.09 13.62 -9.95
CA ASN A 18 -16.26 12.81 -9.58
C ASN A 18 -15.89 11.53 -8.79
N LEU A 19 -14.66 11.03 -8.92
CA LEU A 19 -14.20 9.86 -8.18
C LEU A 19 -13.83 10.19 -6.73
N LEU A 20 -13.51 11.46 -6.45
CA LEU A 20 -13.03 11.95 -5.16
C LEU A 20 -14.16 12.34 -4.18
N LEU A 21 -15.37 12.60 -4.69
CA LEU A 21 -16.50 13.16 -3.92
C LEU A 21 -17.12 12.22 -2.86
N ASN A 22 -16.64 10.98 -2.74
CA ASN A 22 -17.25 9.95 -1.87
C ASN A 22 -16.20 9.10 -1.15
N ARG A 23 -15.18 9.75 -0.58
CA ARG A 23 -13.98 9.07 -0.06
C ARG A 23 -14.07 8.64 1.42
N GLY A 24 -15.19 8.89 2.09
CA GLY A 24 -15.35 8.59 3.52
C GLY A 24 -14.38 9.39 4.40
N ARG A 25 -14.19 8.99 5.66
CA ARG A 25 -13.22 9.64 6.56
C ARG A 25 -11.80 9.51 6.00
N THR A 26 -11.13 10.65 5.82
CA THR A 26 -9.68 10.74 5.67
C THR A 26 -9.05 10.43 7.03
N THR A 27 -8.30 9.34 7.13
CA THR A 27 -7.48 9.06 8.31
C THR A 27 -6.29 10.03 8.35
N ALA A 28 -5.84 10.41 9.54
CA ALA A 28 -4.77 11.39 9.73
C ALA A 28 -3.41 10.94 9.13
N ALA A 29 -3.24 9.65 8.86
CA ALA A 29 -2.11 9.06 8.14
C ALA A 29 -2.51 8.69 6.69
N SER A 30 -3.17 9.62 5.97
CA SER A 30 -3.63 9.36 4.61
C SER A 30 -2.44 9.19 3.67
N ASN A 31 -2.11 7.94 3.39
CA ASN A 31 -1.11 7.55 2.41
C ASN A 31 -1.70 7.72 1.00
N ASP A 32 -0.88 8.03 -0.01
CA ASP A 32 -1.34 8.24 -1.39
C ASP A 32 -2.06 7.00 -1.95
N SER A 33 -1.70 5.82 -1.44
CA SER A 33 -2.35 4.53 -1.74
C SER A 33 -3.83 4.46 -1.33
N ASP A 34 -4.31 5.27 -0.39
CA ASP A 34 -5.74 5.35 -0.06
C ASP A 34 -6.58 5.78 -1.26
N LEU A 35 -6.06 6.68 -2.11
CA LEU A 35 -6.79 7.15 -3.28
C LEU A 35 -6.88 6.06 -4.32
N THR A 36 -5.74 5.42 -4.55
CA THR A 36 -5.55 4.34 -5.51
C THR A 36 -6.48 3.18 -5.19
N LEU A 37 -6.53 2.74 -3.93
CA LEU A 37 -7.43 1.67 -3.51
C LEU A 37 -8.90 2.09 -3.51
N ALA A 38 -9.24 3.35 -3.19
CA ALA A 38 -10.61 3.85 -3.29
C ALA A 38 -11.15 3.79 -4.74
N VAL A 39 -10.32 4.20 -5.70
CA VAL A 39 -10.65 4.18 -7.12
C VAL A 39 -10.74 2.73 -7.62
N LYS A 40 -9.82 1.87 -7.18
CA LYS A 40 -9.82 0.44 -7.53
C LYS A 40 -11.04 -0.30 -6.98
N ARG A 41 -11.45 0.01 -5.73
CA ARG A 41 -12.66 -0.52 -5.10
C ARG A 41 -13.93 -0.18 -5.90
N LYS A 42 -13.94 0.95 -6.60
CA LYS A 42 -15.03 1.34 -7.52
C LYS A 42 -14.97 0.65 -8.89
N GLY A 43 -13.99 -0.23 -9.13
CA GLY A 43 -13.82 -0.97 -10.39
C GLY A 43 -13.03 -0.22 -11.47
N TYR A 44 -12.46 0.94 -11.15
CA TYR A 44 -11.65 1.69 -12.12
C TYR A 44 -10.22 1.15 -12.19
N ILE A 45 -9.58 1.39 -13.34
CA ILE A 45 -8.17 1.11 -13.56
C ILE A 45 -7.34 2.37 -13.29
N ILE A 46 -6.09 2.15 -12.89
CA ILE A 46 -5.12 3.20 -12.64
C ILE A 46 -3.95 2.91 -13.56
N LEU A 47 -3.59 3.91 -14.34
CA LEU A 47 -2.54 3.83 -15.34
C LEU A 47 -1.39 4.72 -14.87
N GLN A 48 -0.17 4.21 -15.06
CA GLN A 48 1.04 5.00 -14.89
C GLN A 48 1.57 5.29 -16.28
N ASP A 49 1.90 6.55 -16.49
CA ASP A 49 2.57 7.02 -17.70
C ASP A 49 4.09 6.94 -17.49
N SER A 50 4.81 6.32 -18.43
CA SER A 50 6.27 6.20 -18.35
C SER A 50 6.99 7.53 -18.54
N ASP A 51 6.35 8.48 -19.22
CA ASP A 51 6.95 9.76 -19.59
C ASP A 51 6.74 10.82 -18.50
N ALA A 52 5.93 10.50 -17.49
CA ALA A 52 5.62 11.38 -16.38
C ALA A 52 6.73 11.35 -15.33
N ILE A 53 7.54 12.42 -15.30
CA ILE A 53 8.68 12.56 -14.38
C ILE A 53 8.39 13.66 -13.35
N SER A 54 8.63 13.36 -12.07
CA SER A 54 8.53 14.34 -10.97
C SER A 54 9.78 14.30 -10.11
N TRP A 55 10.28 15.47 -9.69
CA TRP A 55 11.41 15.58 -8.79
C TRP A 55 10.94 15.90 -7.37
N GLU A 56 11.45 15.18 -6.38
CA GLU A 56 11.18 15.44 -4.96
C GLU A 56 12.48 15.69 -4.20
N TYR A 57 12.42 16.57 -3.21
CA TYR A 57 13.55 16.83 -2.32
C TYR A 57 13.61 15.73 -1.25
N VAL A 58 14.70 14.97 -1.26
CA VAL A 58 14.97 13.98 -0.22
C VAL A 58 15.47 14.68 1.04
N GLN A 59 14.94 14.29 2.19
CA GLN A 59 15.43 14.75 3.48
C GLN A 59 16.91 14.35 3.64
N SER A 60 17.78 15.25 4.09
CA SER A 60 19.21 14.96 4.30
C SER A 60 19.50 14.34 5.68
N SER A 61 18.58 14.50 6.63
CA SER A 61 18.74 14.09 8.03
C SER A 61 18.16 12.71 8.29
N MET A 62 18.97 11.79 8.82
CA MET A 62 18.55 10.43 9.20
C MET A 62 17.34 10.41 10.14
N LYS A 63 17.23 11.40 11.03
CA LYS A 63 16.09 11.51 11.96
C LYS A 63 14.78 11.76 11.22
N ASP A 64 14.81 12.58 10.18
CA ASP A 64 13.63 12.96 9.42
C ASP A 64 13.22 11.87 8.43
N LEU A 65 14.20 11.16 7.84
CA LEU A 65 13.92 9.92 7.09
C LEU A 65 13.27 8.84 7.98
N SER A 66 13.77 8.64 9.19
CA SER A 66 13.20 7.64 10.12
C SER A 66 11.74 7.98 10.46
N LYS A 67 11.46 9.25 10.80
CA LYS A 67 10.08 9.72 11.03
C LYS A 67 9.18 9.53 9.82
N GLN A 68 9.68 9.84 8.61
CA GLN A 68 8.96 9.61 7.36
C GLN A 68 8.65 8.12 7.19
N LYS A 69 9.63 7.23 7.42
CA LYS A 69 9.45 5.78 7.28
C LYS A 69 8.43 5.24 8.26
N ILE A 70 8.48 5.65 9.53
CA ILE A 70 7.50 5.27 10.56
C ILE A 70 6.09 5.69 10.13
N ARG A 71 5.92 6.94 9.66
CA ARG A 71 4.64 7.44 9.16
C ARG A 71 4.13 6.60 7.98
N THR A 72 5.00 6.28 7.02
CA THR A 72 4.66 5.45 5.86
C THR A 72 4.20 4.05 6.28
N ILE A 73 4.88 3.42 7.24
CA ILE A 73 4.52 2.08 7.74
C ILE A 73 3.15 2.11 8.44
N ILE A 74 2.91 3.09 9.31
CA ILE A 74 1.61 3.27 9.98
C ILE A 74 0.51 3.46 8.93
N GLY A 75 0.76 4.32 7.93
CA GLY A 75 -0.18 4.55 6.82
C GLY A 75 -0.47 3.27 6.02
N TYR A 76 0.51 2.39 5.80
CA TYR A 76 0.28 1.11 5.14
C TYR A 76 -0.64 0.19 5.94
N ILE A 77 -0.44 0.09 7.26
CA ILE A 77 -1.28 -0.73 8.12
C ILE A 77 -2.72 -0.21 8.10
N ASP A 78 -2.90 1.10 8.25
CA ASP A 78 -4.22 1.75 8.20
C ASP A 78 -4.95 1.47 6.86
N VAL A 79 -4.22 1.58 5.74
CA VAL A 79 -4.76 1.33 4.40
C VAL A 79 -5.18 -0.14 4.24
N VAL A 80 -4.36 -1.10 4.66
CA VAL A 80 -4.70 -2.53 4.57
C VAL A 80 -5.96 -2.85 5.39
N VAL A 81 -6.06 -2.29 6.60
CA VAL A 81 -7.24 -2.48 7.47
C VAL A 81 -8.49 -1.84 6.85
N LYS A 82 -8.39 -0.61 6.34
CA LYS A 82 -9.50 0.12 5.70
C LYS A 82 -10.02 -0.57 4.45
N TYR A 83 -9.12 -1.16 3.66
CA TYR A 83 -9.43 -1.80 2.38
C TYR A 83 -9.41 -3.32 2.43
N LYS A 84 -9.66 -3.93 3.60
CA LYS A 84 -9.71 -5.39 3.75
C LYS A 84 -10.67 -6.09 2.77
N ASP A 85 -11.72 -5.40 2.31
CA ASP A 85 -12.67 -5.91 1.33
C ASP A 85 -11.99 -6.27 -0.01
N LEU A 86 -10.91 -5.54 -0.38
CA LEU A 86 -10.12 -5.78 -1.60
C LEU A 86 -9.23 -7.02 -1.51
N LEU A 87 -9.06 -7.61 -0.33
CA LEU A 87 -8.34 -8.87 -0.14
C LEU A 87 -9.16 -10.08 -0.60
N ASN A 88 -10.45 -9.92 -0.92
CA ASN A 88 -11.30 -11.03 -1.33
C ASN A 88 -11.06 -11.45 -2.80
N PRO A 89 -10.41 -12.61 -3.06
CA PRO A 89 -10.08 -13.04 -4.43
C PRO A 89 -11.31 -13.38 -5.26
N LEU A 90 -12.45 -13.69 -4.64
CA LEU A 90 -13.70 -13.96 -5.37
C LEU A 90 -14.30 -12.70 -6.00
N LYS A 91 -14.00 -11.52 -5.44
CA LYS A 91 -14.54 -10.24 -5.91
C LYS A 91 -13.59 -9.49 -6.84
N TYR A 92 -12.28 -9.57 -6.61
CA TYR A 92 -11.30 -8.79 -7.37
C TYR A 92 -10.22 -9.63 -8.08
N GLY A 93 -10.32 -10.97 -8.05
CA GLY A 93 -9.51 -11.88 -8.84
C GLY A 93 -8.01 -11.71 -8.63
N LEU A 94 -7.27 -11.55 -9.74
CA LEU A 94 -5.81 -11.38 -9.75
C LEU A 94 -5.33 -10.16 -8.96
N PHE A 95 -6.15 -9.11 -8.83
CA PHE A 95 -5.79 -7.94 -8.03
C PHE A 95 -5.61 -8.31 -6.56
N SER A 96 -6.54 -9.07 -5.98
CA SER A 96 -6.46 -9.48 -4.57
C SER A 96 -5.23 -10.35 -4.32
N ILE A 97 -4.91 -11.26 -5.23
CA ILE A 97 -3.74 -12.14 -5.11
C ILE A 97 -2.45 -11.31 -5.09
N SER A 98 -2.33 -10.35 -6.02
CA SER A 98 -1.16 -9.49 -6.09
C SER A 98 -1.08 -8.51 -4.90
N PHE A 99 -2.23 -8.00 -4.43
CA PHE A 99 -2.30 -7.15 -3.23
C PHE A 99 -1.89 -7.91 -1.95
N ILE A 100 -2.38 -9.15 -1.78
CA ILE A 100 -1.97 -10.03 -0.67
C ILE A 100 -0.46 -10.30 -0.73
N SER A 101 0.05 -10.69 -1.90
CA SER A 101 1.45 -11.06 -2.07
C SER A 101 2.40 -9.89 -1.80
N HIS A 102 2.11 -8.70 -2.34
CA HIS A 102 3.07 -7.58 -2.26
C HIS A 102 2.89 -6.71 -1.01
N LYS A 103 1.66 -6.55 -0.49
CA LYS A 103 1.39 -5.64 0.64
C LYS A 103 1.16 -6.39 1.95
N LEU A 104 0.37 -7.46 1.93
CA LEU A 104 0.07 -8.20 3.16
C LEU A 104 1.28 -9.04 3.61
N MET A 105 1.95 -9.75 2.70
CA MET A 105 3.13 -10.55 3.08
C MET A 105 4.28 -9.69 3.59
N GLN A 106 4.46 -8.47 3.08
CA GLN A 106 5.52 -7.57 3.56
C GLN A 106 5.33 -7.18 5.03
N ILE A 107 4.07 -6.96 5.45
CA ILE A 107 3.71 -6.69 6.85
C ILE A 107 3.87 -7.96 7.71
N MET A 108 3.57 -9.13 7.13
CA MET A 108 3.66 -10.43 7.84
C MET A 108 5.07 -11.02 7.90
N THR A 109 5.99 -10.55 7.05
CA THR A 109 7.39 -11.04 6.97
C THR A 109 8.10 -11.10 8.33
N PRO A 110 8.10 -10.06 9.19
CA PRO A 110 8.76 -10.15 10.49
C PRO A 110 8.18 -11.24 11.40
N PHE A 111 6.86 -11.51 11.31
CA PHE A 111 6.21 -12.57 12.08
C PHE A 111 6.60 -13.96 11.57
N PHE A 112 6.75 -14.14 10.25
CA PHE A 112 7.24 -15.39 9.67
C PHE A 112 8.68 -15.69 10.09
N ILE A 113 9.56 -14.69 10.08
CA ILE A 113 10.95 -14.85 10.53
C ILE A 113 10.98 -15.25 12.01
N LEU A 114 10.19 -14.57 12.84
CA LEU A 114 10.11 -14.88 14.27
C LEU A 114 9.60 -16.30 14.51
N GLY A 115 8.54 -16.72 13.81
CA GLY A 115 8.00 -18.08 13.89
C GLY A 115 9.00 -19.14 13.43
N MET A 116 9.73 -18.88 12.35
CA MET A 116 10.78 -19.78 11.86
C MET A 116 11.90 -19.91 12.90
N PHE A 117 12.32 -18.82 13.52
CA PHE A 117 13.33 -18.83 14.58
C PHE A 117 12.89 -19.72 15.76
N PHE A 118 11.68 -19.50 16.31
CA PHE A 118 11.17 -20.33 17.41
C PHE A 118 11.01 -21.80 17.03
N SER A 119 10.57 -22.10 15.81
CA SER A 119 10.46 -23.48 15.34
C SER A 119 11.82 -24.17 15.28
N SER A 120 12.87 -23.47 14.84
CA SER A 120 14.22 -24.03 14.74
C SER A 120 14.82 -24.33 16.12
N VAL A 121 14.59 -23.45 17.10
CA VAL A 121 15.01 -23.66 18.48
C VAL A 121 14.27 -24.84 19.10
N GLY A 122 12.96 -24.98 18.87
CA GLY A 122 12.17 -26.09 19.39
C GLY A 122 12.52 -27.46 18.80
N ILE A 123 13.03 -27.52 17.57
CA ILE A 123 13.51 -28.76 16.94
C ILE A 123 14.90 -29.15 17.46
N SER A 124 15.71 -28.17 17.87
CA SER A 124 17.08 -28.39 18.35
C SER A 124 17.18 -28.77 19.83
N LEU A 125 16.08 -28.72 20.59
CA LEU A 125 15.99 -29.02 22.02
C LEU A 125 15.38 -30.39 22.27
#